data_AF-A0A178HZ23-F1
#
_entry.id   AF-A0A178HZ23-F1
#
_cell.length_a   1.000
_cell.length_b   1.000
_cell.length_c   1.000
_cell.angle_alpha   90.00
_cell.angle_beta   90.00
_cell.angle_gamma   90.00
#
_symmetry.space_group_name_H-M   'P 1'
#
loop_
_entity.id
_entity.type
_entity.pdbx_description
1 polymer ?
#
loop_
_entity_poly.entity_id
_entity_poly.type
_entity_poly.pdbx_seq_one_letter_code
_entity_poly.pdbx_strand_id
1 'polypeptide(L)'
;MTFTPTTAADRPAVCFCCGAEATGIGLGAASRSSPDPRWLCEECVAVGGPLYTAARRNLSPYEKAAVARAVDAVGGFLEEHGTDLAEWQADTAEQFVGAIWQACGRELRAVIQEGVGPW
;
A
#
# COMPACT_ATOMS: atom_id res chain seq x y z
N MET A 1 -23.36 0.54 5.38
CA MET A 1 -23.90 1.89 5.64
C MET A 1 -22.73 2.80 5.96
N THR A 2 -22.76 4.05 5.49
CA THR A 2 -21.73 5.05 5.79
C THR A 2 -22.32 6.11 6.70
N PHE A 3 -21.59 6.53 7.74
CA PHE A 3 -22.06 7.50 8.72
C PHE A 3 -21.45 8.87 8.47
N THR A 4 -22.28 9.92 8.51
CA THR A 4 -21.91 11.32 8.29
C THR A 4 -22.70 12.23 9.24
N PRO A 5 -22.23 13.46 9.53
CA PRO A 5 -20.95 14.03 9.10
C PRO A 5 -19.79 13.43 9.89
N THR A 6 -18.67 13.09 9.23
CA THR A 6 -17.52 12.57 10.01
C THR A 6 -16.72 13.70 10.65
N THR A 7 -16.86 14.93 10.17
CA THR A 7 -16.27 16.16 10.74
C THR A 7 -17.35 17.02 11.37
N ALA A 8 -17.15 17.50 12.59
CA ALA A 8 -17.99 18.51 13.23
C ALA A 8 -17.11 19.68 13.68
N ALA A 9 -17.46 20.89 13.24
CA ALA A 9 -16.60 22.08 13.35
C ALA A 9 -15.21 21.79 12.74
N ASP A 10 -14.16 21.74 13.55
CA ASP A 10 -12.76 21.52 13.19
C ASP A 10 -12.19 20.22 13.76
N ARG A 11 -13.05 19.29 14.21
CA ARG A 11 -12.64 18.01 14.81
C ARG A 11 -13.36 16.80 14.22
N PRO A 12 -12.78 15.59 14.34
CA PRO A 12 -13.50 14.35 14.07
C PRO A 12 -14.76 14.22 14.95
N ALA A 13 -15.81 13.64 14.37
CA ALA A 13 -17.11 13.44 15.00
C ALA A 13 -17.44 11.94 15.07
N VAL A 14 -17.96 11.35 13.98
CA VAL A 14 -18.33 9.94 13.93
C VAL A 14 -17.54 9.17 12.87
N CYS A 15 -17.27 7.91 13.17
CA CYS A 15 -16.55 6.99 12.32
C CYS A 15 -17.35 6.73 11.04
N PHE A 16 -16.74 6.96 9.88
CA PHE A 16 -17.35 6.72 8.58
C PHE A 16 -17.91 5.30 8.41
N CYS A 17 -17.25 4.32 9.03
CA CYS A 17 -17.55 2.89 8.90
C CYS A 17 -18.64 2.40 9.86
N CYS A 18 -18.57 2.76 11.14
CA CYS A 18 -19.42 2.17 12.19
C CYS A 18 -20.23 3.18 13.02
N GLY A 19 -19.99 4.48 12.86
CA GLY A 19 -20.70 5.53 13.60
C GLY A 19 -20.23 5.78 15.04
N ALA A 20 -19.25 5.02 15.55
CA ALA A 20 -18.60 5.29 16.84
C ALA A 20 -17.81 6.62 16.82
N GLU A 21 -17.29 7.08 17.97
CA GLU A 21 -16.47 8.29 18.01
C GLU A 21 -15.22 8.14 17.13
N ALA A 22 -15.01 9.10 16.23
CA ALA A 22 -13.88 9.07 15.32
C ALA A 22 -12.60 9.66 15.93
N THR A 23 -11.47 9.15 15.45
CA THR A 23 -10.13 9.66 15.72
C THR A 23 -9.67 10.59 14.58
N GLY A 24 -8.51 11.22 14.76
CA GLY A 24 -7.86 12.06 13.74
C GLY A 24 -7.25 11.31 12.55
N ILE A 25 -7.66 10.07 12.26
CA ILE A 25 -7.19 9.26 11.12
C ILE A 25 -8.35 9.06 10.15
N GLY A 26 -8.16 9.47 8.88
CA GLY A 26 -9.21 9.46 7.85
C GLY A 26 -8.81 8.74 6.57
N LEU A 27 -9.80 8.33 5.77
CA LEU A 27 -9.62 7.58 4.52
C LEU A 27 -9.30 8.46 3.30
N GLY A 28 -9.37 9.78 3.44
CA GLY A 28 -9.07 10.72 2.36
C GLY A 28 -8.26 11.91 2.86
N ALA A 29 -7.45 12.46 1.96
CA ALA A 29 -6.92 13.80 2.17
C ALA A 29 -8.06 14.81 2.01
N ALA A 30 -8.26 15.67 3.00
CA ALA A 30 -9.16 16.81 2.88
C ALA A 30 -8.73 17.63 1.65
N SER A 31 -9.65 17.83 0.71
CA SER A 31 -9.39 18.63 -0.49
C SER A 31 -10.56 19.57 -0.76
N ARG A 32 -10.36 20.54 -1.65
CA ARG A 32 -11.45 21.44 -2.08
C ARG A 32 -12.65 20.69 -2.68
N SER A 33 -12.43 19.53 -3.30
CA SER A 33 -13.48 18.72 -3.92
C SER A 33 -14.01 17.60 -3.00
N SER A 34 -13.32 17.30 -1.90
CA SER A 34 -13.75 16.34 -0.89
C SER A 34 -13.36 16.87 0.50
N PRO A 35 -14.18 17.78 1.06
CA PRO A 35 -13.84 18.44 2.32
C PRO A 35 -13.90 17.50 3.52
N ASP A 36 -14.65 16.40 3.42
CA ASP A 36 -14.78 15.40 4.48
C ASP A 36 -13.64 14.35 4.37
N PRO A 37 -12.72 14.27 5.36
CA PRO A 37 -11.62 13.30 5.36
C PRO A 37 -12.08 11.86 5.61
N ARG A 38 -13.36 11.65 5.97
CA ARG A 38 -13.95 10.35 6.33
C ARG A 38 -13.20 9.72 7.50
N TRP A 39 -13.28 10.38 8.65
CA TRP A 39 -12.61 9.99 9.89
C TRP A 39 -13.06 8.61 10.38
N LEU A 40 -12.16 7.88 11.04
CA LEU A 40 -12.37 6.52 11.54
C LEU A 40 -12.12 6.42 13.05
N CYS A 41 -12.85 5.54 13.74
CA CYS A 41 -12.50 5.15 15.11
C CYS A 41 -11.26 4.24 15.12
N GLU A 42 -10.62 4.09 16.28
CA GLU A 42 -9.39 3.28 16.46
C GLU A 42 -9.55 1.84 15.96
N GLU A 43 -10.67 1.19 16.27
CA GLU A 43 -10.96 -0.18 15.83
C GLU A 43 -11.08 -0.29 14.30
N CYS A 44 -11.77 0.66 13.67
CA CYS A 44 -11.92 0.67 12.21
C CYS A 44 -10.60 1.05 11.51
N VAL A 45 -9.73 1.84 12.14
CA VAL A 45 -8.36 2.05 11.67
C VAL A 45 -7.59 0.74 11.74
N ALA A 46 -7.63 0.02 12.85
CA ALA A 46 -6.89 -1.24 13.00
C ALA A 46 -7.32 -2.31 11.98
N VAL A 47 -8.63 -2.40 11.70
CA VAL A 47 -9.18 -3.41 10.78
C VAL A 47 -9.11 -3.00 9.32
N GLY A 48 -9.51 -1.76 9.00
CA GLY A 48 -9.70 -1.30 7.62
C GLY A 48 -8.69 -0.24 7.15
N GLY A 49 -8.11 0.52 8.09
CA GLY A 49 -7.17 1.60 7.80
C GLY A 49 -6.02 1.17 6.88
N PRO A 50 -5.25 0.10 7.24
CA PRO A 50 -4.17 -0.43 6.40
C PRO A 50 -4.60 -0.80 4.99
N LEU A 51 -5.79 -1.38 4.80
CA LEU A 51 -6.27 -1.79 3.48
C LEU A 51 -6.54 -0.59 2.57
N TYR A 52 -7.15 0.47 3.10
CA TYR A 52 -7.45 1.67 2.32
C TYR A 52 -6.23 2.56 2.06
N THR A 53 -5.29 2.65 3.02
CA THR A 53 -4.05 3.44 2.84
C THR A 53 -3.00 2.71 2.02
N ALA A 54 -2.83 1.40 2.18
CA ALA A 54 -1.82 0.64 1.42
C ALA A 54 -2.15 0.58 -0.08
N ALA A 55 -3.43 0.48 -0.45
CA ALA A 55 -3.84 0.38 -1.86
C ALA A 55 -3.60 1.66 -2.68
N ARG A 56 -3.39 2.82 -2.04
CA ARG A 56 -3.27 4.12 -2.71
C ARG A 56 -1.99 4.88 -2.40
N ARG A 57 -1.09 4.32 -1.60
CA ARG A 57 0.17 4.99 -1.26
C ARG A 57 1.22 4.78 -2.34
N ASN A 58 2.05 5.79 -2.54
CA ASN A 58 3.28 5.62 -3.28
C ASN A 58 4.23 4.69 -2.50
N LEU A 59 5.11 4.00 -3.23
CA LEU A 59 6.22 3.28 -2.63
C LEU A 59 7.07 4.26 -1.82
N SER A 60 7.31 3.90 -0.55
CA SER A 60 8.26 4.59 0.32
C SER A 60 9.68 4.51 -0.26
N PRO A 61 10.62 5.33 0.22
CA PRO A 61 11.98 5.28 -0.29
C PRO A 61 12.68 3.93 -0.12
N TYR A 62 12.45 3.25 1.01
CA TYR A 62 12.93 1.90 1.26
C TYR A 62 12.35 0.88 0.27
N GLU A 63 11.06 1.00 -0.05
CA GLU A 63 10.41 0.11 -1.02
C GLU A 63 10.90 0.34 -2.44
N LYS A 64 11.20 1.59 -2.83
CA LYS A 64 11.82 1.88 -4.11
C LYS A 64 13.21 1.25 -4.22
N ALA A 65 14.02 1.34 -3.16
CA ALA A 65 15.34 0.69 -3.11
C ALA A 65 15.21 -0.84 -3.17
N ALA A 66 14.22 -1.42 -2.48
CA ALA A 66 13.92 -2.84 -2.54
C ALA A 66 13.51 -3.31 -3.94
N VAL A 67 12.67 -2.54 -4.65
CA VAL A 67 12.28 -2.84 -6.04
C VAL A 67 13.49 -2.89 -6.95
N ALA A 68 14.43 -1.93 -6.82
CA ALA A 68 15.64 -1.92 -7.64
C ALA A 68 16.47 -3.21 -7.45
N ARG A 69 16.69 -3.64 -6.21
CA ARG A 69 17.40 -4.90 -5.90
C ARG A 69 16.62 -6.14 -6.33
N ALA A 70 15.29 -6.10 -6.24
CA ALA A 70 14.43 -7.21 -6.64
C ALA A 70 14.44 -7.44 -8.16
N VAL A 71 14.55 -6.38 -8.97
CA VAL A 71 14.68 -6.47 -10.43
C VAL A 71 15.92 -7.28 -10.81
N ASP A 72 17.06 -7.00 -10.18
CA ASP A 72 18.30 -7.76 -10.41
C ASP A 72 18.12 -9.24 -10.03
N ALA A 73 17.42 -9.50 -8.92
CA ALA A 73 17.20 -10.86 -8.41
C ALA A 73 16.30 -11.72 -9.31
N VAL A 74 15.44 -11.12 -10.14
CA VAL A 74 14.57 -11.84 -11.09
C VAL A 74 15.09 -11.80 -12.53
N GLY A 75 16.22 -11.16 -12.78
CA GLY A 75 16.81 -11.05 -14.12
C GLY A 75 17.03 -12.40 -14.80
N GLY A 76 17.51 -13.40 -14.05
CA GLY A 76 17.72 -14.76 -14.58
C GLY A 76 16.44 -15.43 -15.07
N PHE A 77 15.26 -15.06 -14.54
CA PHE A 77 13.97 -15.58 -15.00
C PHE A 77 13.65 -15.09 -16.41
N LEU A 78 13.98 -13.82 -16.70
CA LEU A 78 13.79 -13.23 -18.03
C LEU A 78 14.80 -13.77 -19.04
N GLU A 79 16.02 -14.11 -18.60
CA GLU A 79 17.02 -14.78 -19.45
C GLU A 79 16.54 -16.18 -19.88
N GLU A 80 15.87 -16.91 -18.98
CA GLU A 80 15.38 -18.26 -19.24
C GLU A 80 14.08 -18.29 -20.08
N HIS A 81 13.15 -17.37 -19.80
CA HIS A 81 11.80 -17.41 -20.37
C HIS A 81 11.53 -16.33 -21.42
N GLY A 82 12.46 -15.40 -21.65
CA GLY A 82 12.27 -14.24 -22.55
C GLY A 82 11.54 -13.07 -21.88
N THR A 83 11.28 -12.01 -22.63
CA THR A 83 10.70 -10.76 -22.07
C THR A 83 9.25 -10.51 -22.47
N ASP A 84 8.68 -11.31 -23.37
CA ASP A 84 7.29 -11.16 -23.79
C ASP A 84 6.36 -12.02 -22.94
N LEU A 85 5.77 -11.39 -21.92
CA LEU A 85 4.81 -12.06 -21.04
C LEU A 85 3.55 -12.55 -21.76
N ALA A 86 3.21 -12.02 -22.94
CA ALA A 86 2.04 -12.48 -23.71
C ALA A 86 2.29 -13.86 -24.34
N GLU A 87 3.55 -14.25 -24.52
CA GLU A 87 3.95 -15.56 -25.05
C GLU A 87 4.08 -16.63 -23.95
N TRP A 88 4.01 -16.22 -22.68
CA TRP A 88 4.16 -17.13 -21.55
C TRP A 88 2.90 -17.93 -21.28
N GLN A 89 3.09 -19.16 -20.80
CA GLN A 89 2.01 -19.91 -20.19
C GLN A 89 1.56 -19.21 -18.89
N ALA A 90 0.26 -19.31 -18.58
CA ALA A 90 -0.33 -18.60 -17.46
C ALA A 90 0.36 -18.93 -16.11
N ASP A 91 0.77 -20.18 -15.92
CA ASP A 91 1.49 -20.64 -14.74
C ASP A 91 2.91 -20.05 -14.64
N THR A 92 3.62 -19.87 -15.77
CA THR A 92 4.94 -19.22 -15.80
C THR A 92 4.83 -17.74 -15.43
N ALA A 93 3.81 -17.04 -15.93
CA ALA A 93 3.56 -15.64 -15.59
C ALA A 93 3.23 -15.46 -14.10
N GLU A 94 2.40 -16.33 -13.54
CA GLU A 94 2.11 -16.32 -12.10
C GLU A 94 3.37 -16.59 -11.26
N GLN A 95 4.22 -17.54 -11.68
CA GLN A 95 5.49 -17.83 -11.01
C GLN A 95 6.44 -16.63 -11.03
N PHE A 96 6.55 -15.94 -12.17
CA PHE A 96 7.38 -14.74 -12.29
C PHE A 96 6.88 -13.60 -11.39
N VAL A 97 5.59 -13.30 -11.43
CA VAL A 97 5.00 -12.25 -10.57
C VAL A 97 5.15 -12.62 -9.10
N GLY A 98 4.97 -13.89 -8.75
CA GLY A 98 5.24 -14.43 -7.42
C GLY A 98 6.70 -14.24 -7.00
N ALA A 99 7.65 -14.53 -7.89
CA ALA A 99 9.09 -14.35 -7.65
C ALA A 99 9.43 -12.87 -7.40
N ILE A 100 8.88 -11.95 -8.20
CA ILE A 100 9.03 -10.50 -8.00
C ILE A 100 8.51 -10.09 -6.61
N TRP A 101 7.29 -10.52 -6.25
CA TRP A 101 6.70 -10.16 -4.97
C TRP A 101 7.55 -10.62 -3.78
N GLN A 102 8.02 -11.87 -3.83
CA GLN A 102 8.87 -12.45 -2.79
C GLN A 102 10.24 -11.75 -2.73
N ALA A 103 10.83 -11.42 -3.87
CA ALA A 103 12.08 -10.67 -3.94
C ALA A 103 11.92 -9.27 -3.32
N CYS A 104 10.91 -8.50 -3.72
CA CYS A 104 10.62 -7.18 -3.13
C CYS A 104 10.46 -7.25 -1.61
N GLY A 105 9.70 -8.23 -1.09
CA GLY A 105 9.52 -8.41 0.35
C GLY A 105 10.81 -8.78 1.09
N ARG A 106 11.67 -9.61 0.49
CA ARG A 106 12.98 -9.96 1.05
C ARG A 106 13.91 -8.76 1.06
N GLU A 107 14.07 -8.07 -0.08
CA GLU A 107 14.97 -6.93 -0.19
C GLU A 107 14.50 -5.75 0.65
N LEU A 108 13.20 -5.54 0.84
CA LEU A 108 12.69 -4.51 1.75
C LEU A 108 13.18 -4.72 3.19
N ARG A 109 13.14 -5.96 3.68
CA ARG A 109 13.66 -6.28 5.02
C ARG A 109 15.17 -6.02 5.09
N ALA A 110 15.92 -6.40 4.07
CA ALA A 110 17.36 -6.16 3.99
C ALA A 110 17.69 -4.66 3.99
N VAL A 111 17.05 -3.88 3.12
CA VAL A 111 17.25 -2.41 3.02
C VAL A 111 16.92 -1.71 4.33
N ILE A 112 15.83 -2.10 5.02
CA ILE A 112 15.48 -1.56 6.35
C ILE A 112 16.56 -1.93 7.39
N GLN A 113 17.03 -3.17 7.40
CA GLN A 113 18.08 -3.63 8.34
C GLN A 113 19.42 -2.93 8.09
N GLU A 114 19.76 -2.67 6.84
CA GLU A 114 21.00 -2.01 6.42
C GLU A 114 20.92 -0.47 6.57
N GLY A 115 19.72 0.08 6.80
CA GLY A 115 19.51 1.54 6.90
C GLY A 115 19.70 2.28 5.57
N VAL A 116 19.59 1.58 4.44
CA VAL A 116 19.84 2.13 3.08
C VAL A 116 18.55 2.75 2.54
N GLY A 117 18.09 3.84 3.15
CA GLY A 117 17.00 4.67 2.62
C GLY A 117 17.49 6.11 2.46
N PRO A 118 17.06 6.85 1.41
CA PRO A 118 17.32 8.28 1.37
C PRO A 118 16.51 8.93 2.50
N TRP A 119 17.22 9.55 3.43
CA TRP A 119 16.64 10.41 4.47
C TRP A 119 16.05 11.67 3.83
#